data_AF-A0A3Q3INE8-F1
#
_entry.id   AF-A0A3Q3INE8-F1
#
_cell.length_a   1.000
_cell.length_b   1.000
_cell.length_c   1.000
_cell.angle_alpha   90.00
_cell.angle_beta   90.00
_cell.angle_gamma   90.00
#
_symmetry.space_group_name_H-M   'P 1'
#
loop_
_entity.id
_entity.type
_entity.pdbx_description
1 polymer ?
#
loop_
_entity_poly.entity_id
_entity_poly.type
_entity_poly.pdbx_seq_one_letter_code
_entity_poly.pdbx_strand_id
1 'polypeptide(L)'
;MTWRSPLALVRDALAGQRARERDLRSLVSNLPFENQKKTRQPNRYFSGNAIKTTKYTFLLFIPMNLYEQFHRWANIYFVGLAILNFVPVVNAFQPEVALIPILVILSLTALKDGWEDFRRYQSDRKINNTPCFIYSSKEKQFMKRRWKDVRVGDFVKVVCNEIIPADLLLLHISDPNGVCHVETANLDGETNLKQRRVVPGLCIMVNSCCLLVSLLLPLLSSLFIHEKPDREKVGAGIESLLLRGCKVKNTQYAVGFVVYAGHETKSMLNNSGARYKRSKLERKLNTDVIFCVILLFTMCLIGAVGHSLWLQALPGVPPYLVPYSTGQLDSPALSGFYMFFTMIILLQILIPISLYVSIELVKISQIFFITNDIDLYDEGTDSRAQCKTLNITEDLGQIEYIFSDKTGTLTENKMVFRRCSIMGTEYPHKENAIRLAVLDEPDSEEEVIFDQPPRTPQTGWSLEAEDTNLEDARHHHGGRRKSKISLNADSSVAFSSPLETEVIPDRKLLQKISKTESSGRQQMDPYLDFFLALAICNTVVVSTATAQRQRVSALFAVNGK
;
A
#
# COMPACT_ATOMS: atom_id res chain seq x y z
N MET A 1 6.18 -1.49 -23.27
CA MET A 1 6.74 -2.83 -23.00
C MET A 1 7.84 -2.67 -21.96
N THR A 2 7.73 -3.29 -20.79
CA THR A 2 8.75 -3.15 -19.73
C THR A 2 9.93 -4.07 -20.06
N TRP A 3 11.09 -3.48 -20.36
CA TRP A 3 12.31 -4.23 -20.57
C TRP A 3 12.81 -4.73 -19.20
N ARG A 4 12.63 -6.02 -18.93
CA ARG A 4 13.34 -6.71 -17.84
C ARG A 4 14.75 -6.97 -18.33
N SER A 5 15.76 -6.73 -17.49
CA SER A 5 17.15 -6.98 -17.92
C SER A 5 17.29 -8.43 -18.42
N PRO A 6 18.00 -8.69 -19.52
CA PRO A 6 18.16 -10.04 -20.07
C PRO A 6 18.70 -11.01 -19.02
N LEU A 7 19.58 -10.53 -18.15
CA LEU A 7 20.13 -11.30 -17.03
C LEU A 7 19.09 -11.59 -15.94
N ALA A 8 18.18 -10.67 -15.62
CA ALA A 8 17.08 -10.95 -14.71
C ALA A 8 16.05 -11.88 -15.35
N LEU A 9 15.74 -11.71 -16.63
CA LEU A 9 14.86 -12.58 -17.39
C LEU A 9 15.44 -14.00 -17.50
N VAL A 10 16.74 -14.14 -17.76
CA VAL A 10 17.43 -15.44 -17.81
C VAL A 10 17.56 -16.05 -16.41
N ARG A 11 17.86 -15.25 -15.38
CA ARG A 11 17.92 -15.74 -13.99
C ARG A 11 16.54 -16.18 -13.50
N ASP A 12 15.50 -15.40 -13.77
CA ASP A 12 14.13 -15.70 -13.35
C ASP A 12 13.50 -16.78 -14.24
N ALA A 13 13.92 -16.91 -15.51
CA ALA A 13 13.55 -18.04 -16.37
C ALA A 13 14.28 -19.32 -15.96
N LEU A 14 15.56 -19.27 -15.56
CA LEU A 14 16.29 -20.42 -15.02
C LEU A 14 15.80 -20.82 -13.63
N ALA A 15 15.48 -19.84 -12.78
CA ALA A 15 14.87 -20.08 -11.47
C ALA A 15 13.43 -20.59 -11.63
N GLY A 16 12.68 -20.02 -12.57
CA GLY A 16 11.31 -20.42 -12.92
C GLY A 16 11.23 -21.76 -13.63
N GLN A 17 12.20 -22.13 -14.47
CA GLN A 17 12.31 -23.47 -15.08
C GLN A 17 12.67 -24.51 -14.03
N ARG A 18 13.62 -24.24 -13.13
CA ARG A 18 13.94 -25.15 -12.01
C ARG A 18 12.80 -25.29 -11.00
N ALA A 19 11.95 -24.26 -10.86
CA ALA A 19 10.75 -24.30 -10.04
C ALA A 19 9.57 -25.01 -10.75
N ARG A 20 9.45 -24.87 -12.08
CA ARG A 20 8.45 -25.58 -12.90
C ARG A 20 8.77 -27.06 -13.10
N GLU A 21 10.03 -27.48 -13.01
CA GLU A 21 10.44 -28.89 -13.13
C GLU A 21 10.22 -29.72 -11.84
N ARG A 22 9.78 -29.11 -10.74
CA ARG A 22 9.46 -29.83 -9.50
C ARG A 22 8.05 -29.47 -9.07
N ASP A 23 7.06 -30.24 -9.54
CA ASP A 23 5.65 -30.16 -9.14
C ASP A 23 5.40 -30.30 -7.62
N LEU A 24 6.46 -30.59 -6.85
CA LEU A 24 6.41 -30.83 -5.43
C LEU A 24 7.54 -30.07 -4.73
N ARG A 25 7.15 -29.08 -3.92
CA ARG A 25 8.09 -28.35 -3.05
C ARG A 25 8.27 -29.14 -1.76
N SER A 26 9.48 -29.61 -1.49
CA SER A 26 9.88 -30.20 -0.20
C SER A 26 10.48 -29.11 0.70
N LEU A 27 9.84 -28.80 1.82
CA LEU A 27 10.41 -27.93 2.86
C LEU A 27 10.93 -28.75 4.02
N VAL A 28 12.03 -28.33 4.64
CA VAL A 28 12.61 -28.94 5.86
C VAL A 28 12.82 -27.85 6.91
N SER A 29 12.70 -28.20 8.20
CA SER A 29 13.01 -27.27 9.30
C SER A 29 14.45 -26.77 9.25
N ASN A 30 14.66 -25.47 9.48
CA ASN A 30 16.00 -24.87 9.54
C ASN A 30 16.70 -25.11 10.88
N LEU A 31 15.98 -25.52 11.93
CA LEU A 31 16.52 -25.64 13.30
C LEU A 31 17.74 -26.58 13.42
N PRO A 32 17.75 -27.79 12.82
CA PRO A 32 18.92 -28.68 12.89
C PRO A 32 20.18 -28.10 12.23
N PHE A 33 20.01 -27.09 11.36
CA PHE A 33 21.06 -26.50 10.55
C PHE A 33 21.42 -25.07 10.99
N GLU A 34 20.85 -24.55 12.09
CA GLU A 34 21.09 -23.17 12.56
C GLU A 34 22.57 -22.94 12.94
N ASN A 35 23.26 -23.98 13.41
CA ASN A 35 24.69 -23.96 13.75
C ASN A 35 25.63 -24.19 12.55
N GLN A 36 25.09 -24.58 11.40
CA GLN A 36 25.88 -24.95 10.24
C GLN A 36 26.07 -23.76 9.28
N LYS A 37 27.09 -23.85 8.41
CA LYS A 37 27.31 -22.85 7.36
C LYS A 37 26.05 -22.74 6.49
N LYS A 38 25.73 -21.53 6.00
CA LYS A 38 24.57 -21.26 5.12
C LYS A 38 24.49 -22.21 3.92
N THR A 39 25.62 -22.76 3.46
CA THR A 39 25.70 -23.73 2.37
C THR A 39 25.01 -25.06 2.66
N ARG A 40 24.90 -25.46 3.94
CA ARG A 40 24.28 -26.72 4.38
C ARG A 40 22.79 -26.58 4.73
N GLN A 41 22.21 -25.39 4.58
CA GLN A 41 20.78 -25.20 4.81
C GLN A 41 19.95 -25.83 3.67
N PRO A 42 18.95 -26.68 3.99
CA PRO A 42 18.16 -27.38 2.97
C PRO A 42 17.35 -26.41 2.10
N ASN A 43 16.92 -25.29 2.68
CA ASN A 43 16.06 -24.29 2.06
C ASN A 43 16.82 -23.12 1.41
N ARG A 44 18.15 -23.25 1.20
CA ARG A 44 19.01 -22.17 0.67
C ARG A 44 18.57 -21.65 -0.71
N TYR A 45 17.92 -22.50 -1.50
CA TYR A 45 17.49 -22.16 -2.86
C TYR A 45 16.29 -21.21 -2.92
N PHE A 46 15.56 -21.05 -1.81
CA PHE A 46 14.39 -20.18 -1.76
C PHE A 46 14.78 -18.71 -1.52
N SER A 47 13.93 -17.83 -2.03
CA SER A 47 14.09 -16.39 -1.86
C SER A 47 13.94 -15.98 -0.39
N GLY A 48 14.69 -14.95 0.03
CA GLY A 48 14.52 -14.35 1.35
C GLY A 48 13.21 -13.57 1.46
N ASN A 49 12.80 -13.22 2.69
CA ASN A 49 11.55 -12.49 2.92
C ASN A 49 11.61 -10.97 2.66
N ALA A 50 12.79 -10.45 2.28
CA ALA A 50 12.96 -9.04 1.97
C ALA A 50 12.16 -8.65 0.72
N ILE A 51 11.35 -7.60 0.83
CA ILE A 51 10.67 -6.98 -0.31
C ILE A 51 11.55 -5.87 -0.88
N LYS A 52 11.65 -5.82 -2.21
CA LYS A 52 12.23 -4.69 -2.93
C LYS A 52 11.24 -4.21 -4.01
N THR A 53 10.74 -2.99 -3.86
CA THR A 53 9.87 -2.30 -4.81
C THR A 53 10.59 -1.18 -5.57
N THR A 54 11.86 -0.91 -5.24
CA THR A 54 12.70 0.04 -5.98
C THR A 54 12.94 -0.46 -7.40
N LYS A 55 12.85 0.47 -8.36
CA LYS A 55 13.11 0.20 -9.78
C LYS A 55 14.60 0.14 -10.06
N TYR A 56 15.37 1.03 -9.45
CA TYR A 56 16.78 1.19 -9.74
C TYR A 56 17.65 0.51 -8.70
N THR A 57 18.88 0.22 -9.10
CA THR A 57 19.99 -0.12 -8.20
C THR A 57 21.02 0.99 -8.32
N PHE A 58 21.75 1.33 -7.27
CA PHE A 58 22.66 2.49 -7.24
C PHE A 58 23.56 2.60 -8.49
N LEU A 59 24.18 1.48 -8.92
CA LEU A 59 25.04 1.43 -10.11
C LEU A 59 24.29 1.47 -11.44
N LEU A 60 23.05 0.98 -11.46
CA LEU A 60 22.22 0.91 -12.67
C LEU A 60 21.28 2.10 -12.81
N PHE A 61 21.30 3.04 -11.86
CA PHE A 61 20.41 4.20 -11.86
C PHE A 61 20.61 5.04 -13.12
N ILE A 62 21.83 5.52 -13.37
CA ILE A 62 22.14 6.39 -14.52
C ILE A 62 21.81 5.70 -15.85
N PRO A 63 22.34 4.50 -16.18
CA PRO A 63 22.10 3.90 -17.49
C PRO A 63 20.64 3.52 -17.71
N MET A 64 19.95 3.02 -16.68
CA MET A 64 18.54 2.63 -16.81
C MET A 64 17.63 3.86 -16.85
N ASN A 65 17.91 4.88 -16.05
CA ASN A 65 17.15 6.12 -16.05
C ASN A 65 17.30 6.84 -17.40
N LEU A 66 18.52 6.95 -17.93
CA LEU A 66 18.74 7.50 -19.27
C LEU A 66 17.99 6.68 -20.34
N TYR A 67 18.05 5.35 -20.26
CA TYR A 67 17.28 4.49 -21.18
C TYR A 67 15.77 4.77 -21.12
N GLU A 68 15.20 4.92 -19.92
CA GLU A 68 13.79 5.29 -19.74
C GLU A 68 13.48 6.70 -20.27
N GLN A 69 14.38 7.66 -20.05
CA GLN A 69 14.25 9.01 -20.57
C GLN A 69 14.32 9.04 -22.11
N PHE A 70 15.21 8.26 -22.74
CA PHE A 70 15.33 8.18 -24.20
C PHE A 70 14.17 7.43 -24.86
N HIS A 71 13.36 6.68 -24.11
CA HIS A 71 12.11 6.14 -24.65
C HIS A 71 11.04 7.24 -24.87
N ARG A 72 11.28 8.46 -24.38
CA ARG A 72 10.47 9.64 -24.73
C ARG A 72 10.99 10.20 -26.06
N TRP A 73 10.14 10.16 -27.08
CA TRP A 73 10.44 10.67 -28.43
C TRP A 73 11.00 12.10 -28.46
N ALA A 74 10.55 12.98 -27.55
CA ALA A 74 11.06 14.34 -27.41
C ALA A 74 12.57 14.39 -27.11
N ASN A 75 13.04 13.53 -26.22
CA ASN A 75 14.46 13.48 -25.86
C ASN A 75 15.32 12.99 -27.01
N ILE A 76 14.80 12.04 -27.81
CA ILE A 76 15.46 11.60 -29.06
C ILE A 76 15.56 12.77 -30.05
N TYR A 77 14.48 13.54 -30.22
CA TYR A 77 14.44 14.70 -31.10
C TYR A 77 15.48 15.76 -30.71
N PHE A 78 15.53 16.17 -29.44
CA PHE A 78 16.48 17.20 -28.99
C PHE A 78 17.94 16.74 -29.06
N VAL A 79 18.22 15.48 -28.74
CA VAL A 79 19.57 14.94 -28.91
C VAL A 79 19.94 14.82 -30.40
N GLY A 80 19.00 14.45 -31.26
CA GLY A 80 19.20 14.46 -32.71
C GLY A 80 19.57 15.84 -33.24
N LEU A 81 18.88 16.89 -32.78
CA LEU A 81 19.20 18.29 -33.11
C LEU A 81 20.59 18.70 -32.61
N ALA A 82 20.94 18.33 -31.37
CA ALA A 82 22.27 18.62 -30.83
C ALA A 82 23.36 17.95 -31.67
N ILE A 83 23.22 16.66 -31.98
CA ILE A 83 24.16 15.92 -32.84
C ILE A 83 24.28 16.60 -34.20
N LEU A 84 23.16 17.05 -34.79
CA LEU A 84 23.17 17.73 -36.07
C LEU A 84 23.93 19.07 -36.02
N ASN A 85 23.79 19.83 -34.92
CA ASN A 85 24.50 21.10 -34.73
C ASN A 85 26.01 20.92 -34.50
N PHE A 86 26.46 19.74 -34.06
CA PHE A 86 27.90 19.40 -33.99
C PHE A 86 28.54 19.13 -35.36
N VAL A 87 27.73 18.97 -36.43
CA VAL A 87 28.26 18.77 -37.79
C VAL A 87 28.67 20.13 -38.37
N PRO A 88 29.98 20.38 -38.61
CA PRO A 88 30.49 21.71 -38.94
C PRO A 88 29.98 22.26 -40.28
N VAL A 89 29.53 21.39 -41.19
CA VAL A 89 29.02 21.76 -42.52
C VAL A 89 27.62 22.36 -42.47
N VAL A 90 26.82 21.99 -41.47
CA VAL A 90 25.40 22.42 -41.34
C VAL A 90 25.16 23.24 -40.08
N ASN A 91 26.21 23.48 -39.30
CA ASN A 91 26.18 24.21 -38.03
C ASN A 91 25.61 25.63 -38.22
N ALA A 92 24.61 25.99 -37.41
CA ALA A 92 23.99 27.32 -37.42
C ALA A 92 24.21 28.09 -36.10
N PHE A 93 24.37 27.39 -34.96
CA PHE A 93 24.51 27.98 -33.63
C PHE A 93 25.67 27.33 -32.88
N GLN A 94 26.29 28.03 -31.92
CA GLN A 94 27.34 27.43 -31.09
C GLN A 94 26.89 26.11 -30.45
N PRO A 95 27.54 24.96 -30.77
CA PRO A 95 27.07 23.64 -30.38
C PRO A 95 27.10 23.42 -28.86
N GLU A 96 28.02 24.09 -28.15
CA GLU A 96 28.13 24.02 -26.69
C GLU A 96 26.88 24.59 -26.00
N VAL A 97 26.33 25.69 -26.53
CA VAL A 97 25.16 26.36 -25.96
C VAL A 97 23.89 25.52 -26.16
N ALA A 98 23.77 24.82 -27.29
CA ALA A 98 22.63 23.97 -27.59
C ALA A 98 22.48 22.75 -26.66
N LEU A 99 23.58 22.29 -26.04
CA LEU A 99 23.56 21.19 -25.07
C LEU A 99 23.02 21.58 -23.69
N ILE A 100 23.16 22.84 -23.29
CA ILE A 100 22.82 23.30 -21.94
C ILE A 100 21.35 22.97 -21.57
N PRO A 101 20.34 23.33 -22.39
CA PRO A 101 18.95 23.03 -22.05
C PRO A 101 18.64 21.53 -21.95
N ILE A 102 19.27 20.72 -22.81
CA ILE A 102 19.10 19.27 -22.83
C ILE A 102 19.64 18.66 -21.54
N LEU A 103 20.85 19.05 -21.14
CA LEU A 103 21.46 18.59 -19.89
C LEU A 103 20.63 18.97 -18.67
N VAL A 104 20.06 20.18 -18.64
CA VAL A 104 19.16 20.63 -17.57
C VAL A 104 17.92 19.75 -17.50
N ILE A 105 17.24 19.48 -18.62
CA ILE A 105 16.05 18.61 -18.65
C ILE A 105 16.37 17.21 -18.17
N LEU A 106 17.43 16.59 -18.70
CA LEU A 106 17.80 15.21 -18.36
C LEU A 106 18.16 15.11 -16.87
N SER A 107 18.86 16.13 -16.34
CA SER A 107 19.25 16.19 -14.94
C SER A 107 18.06 16.39 -13.99
N LEU A 108 17.14 17.30 -14.31
CA LEU A 108 15.94 17.53 -13.50
C LEU A 108 15.05 16.28 -13.47
N THR A 109 14.89 15.61 -14.63
CA THR A 109 14.12 14.36 -14.73
C THR A 109 14.78 13.24 -13.93
N ALA A 110 16.11 13.11 -14.02
CA ALA A 110 16.85 12.13 -13.24
C ALA A 110 16.74 12.40 -11.74
N LEU A 111 16.88 13.65 -11.29
CA LEU A 111 16.75 14.01 -9.88
C LEU A 111 15.36 13.66 -9.34
N LYS A 112 14.31 13.98 -10.09
CA LYS A 112 12.92 13.64 -9.77
C LYS A 112 12.71 12.12 -9.64
N ASP A 113 13.12 11.35 -10.64
CA ASP A 113 12.98 9.89 -10.63
C ASP A 113 13.81 9.24 -9.52
N GLY A 114 15.00 9.79 -9.23
CA GLY A 114 15.85 9.37 -8.13
C GLY A 114 15.21 9.63 -6.76
N TRP A 115 14.54 10.79 -6.59
CA TRP A 115 13.79 11.09 -5.38
C TRP A 115 12.59 10.14 -5.19
N GLU A 116 11.84 9.85 -6.26
CA GLU A 116 10.75 8.88 -6.22
C GLU A 116 11.24 7.49 -5.77
N ASP A 117 12.33 6.99 -6.35
CA ASP A 117 12.88 5.68 -6.02
C ASP A 117 13.50 5.63 -4.61
N PHE A 118 14.12 6.73 -4.16
CA PHE A 118 14.63 6.85 -2.79
C PHE A 118 13.52 6.77 -1.74
N ARG A 119 12.36 7.39 -1.99
CA ARG A 119 11.19 7.27 -1.09
C ARG A 119 10.66 5.85 -1.04
N ARG A 120 10.64 5.12 -2.16
CA ARG A 120 10.30 3.69 -2.18
C ARG A 120 11.30 2.86 -1.39
N TYR A 121 12.59 3.14 -1.53
CA TYR A 121 13.64 2.50 -0.74
C TYR A 121 13.43 2.70 0.77
N GLN A 122 13.08 3.92 1.21
CA GLN A 122 12.77 4.17 2.62
C GLN A 122 11.57 3.37 3.11
N SER A 123 10.50 3.30 2.31
CA SER A 123 9.31 2.50 2.61
C SER A 123 9.63 1.00 2.73
N ASP A 124 10.36 0.45 1.75
CA ASP A 124 10.84 -0.93 1.78
C ASP A 124 11.72 -1.20 3.00
N ARG A 125 12.62 -0.26 3.33
CA ARG A 125 13.50 -0.37 4.50
C ARG A 125 12.71 -0.37 5.80
N LYS A 126 11.63 0.40 5.92
CA LYS A 126 10.75 0.39 7.09
C LYS A 126 10.09 -0.98 7.26
N ILE A 127 9.45 -1.51 6.20
CA ILE A 127 8.76 -2.81 6.21
C ILE A 127 9.73 -3.96 6.49
N ASN A 128 10.89 -3.96 5.85
CA ASN A 128 11.90 -5.02 6.00
C ASN A 128 12.53 -5.05 7.39
N ASN A 129 12.49 -3.94 8.13
CA ASN A 129 13.01 -3.84 9.50
C ASN A 129 11.92 -3.97 10.57
N THR A 130 10.66 -4.21 10.20
CA THR A 130 9.59 -4.54 11.15
C THR A 130 10.00 -5.77 11.98
N PRO A 131 9.82 -5.75 13.30
CA PRO A 131 10.17 -6.89 14.14
C PRO A 131 9.18 -8.05 13.99
N CYS A 132 9.64 -9.26 14.24
CA CYS A 132 8.86 -10.50 14.34
C CYS A 132 9.58 -11.48 15.27
N PHE A 133 8.87 -12.45 15.82
CA PHE A 133 9.46 -13.45 16.71
C PHE A 133 9.78 -14.73 15.93
N ILE A 134 11.06 -15.09 15.86
CA ILE A 134 11.55 -16.31 15.19
C ILE A 134 12.14 -17.25 16.23
N TYR A 135 11.79 -18.54 16.20
CA TYR A 135 12.33 -19.52 17.12
C TYR A 135 13.82 -19.77 16.87
N SER A 136 14.63 -19.74 17.94
CA SER A 136 16.07 -20.01 17.91
C SER A 136 16.35 -21.31 18.66
N SER A 137 16.95 -22.30 17.99
CA SER A 137 17.32 -23.57 18.61
C SER A 137 18.43 -23.41 19.65
N LYS A 138 19.29 -22.39 19.49
CA LYS A 138 20.40 -22.11 20.42
C LYS A 138 19.91 -21.65 21.78
N GLU A 139 18.94 -20.74 21.77
CA GLU A 139 18.40 -20.12 22.98
C GLU A 139 17.13 -20.80 23.48
N LYS A 140 16.61 -21.78 22.70
CA LYS A 140 15.36 -22.50 22.96
C LYS A 140 14.15 -21.57 23.18
N GLN A 141 14.19 -20.37 22.61
CA GLN A 141 13.17 -19.33 22.78
C GLN A 141 12.91 -18.58 21.48
N PHE A 142 11.77 -17.89 21.44
CA PHE A 142 11.40 -17.01 20.35
C PHE A 142 12.12 -15.66 20.46
N MET A 143 12.98 -15.38 19.49
CA MET A 143 13.83 -14.19 19.46
C MET A 143 13.27 -13.13 18.52
N LYS A 144 13.32 -11.88 18.95
CA LYS A 144 12.92 -10.73 18.12
C LYS A 144 13.94 -10.54 16.99
N ARG A 145 13.53 -10.80 15.76
CA ARG A 145 14.30 -10.58 14.53
C ARG A 145 13.50 -9.71 13.56
N ARG A 146 14.08 -9.35 12.40
CA ARG A 146 13.42 -8.47 11.43
C ARG A 146 12.73 -9.28 10.34
N TRP A 147 11.72 -8.70 9.71
CA TRP A 147 10.98 -9.35 8.62
C TRP A 147 11.88 -9.86 7.50
N LYS A 148 12.92 -9.11 7.12
CA LYS A 148 13.90 -9.52 6.10
C LYS A 148 14.70 -10.77 6.47
N ASP A 149 14.81 -11.08 7.77
CA ASP A 149 15.61 -12.20 8.26
C ASP A 149 14.83 -13.52 8.28
N VAL A 150 13.50 -13.46 8.11
CA VAL A 150 12.61 -14.62 8.00
C VAL A 150 12.97 -15.43 6.74
N ARG A 151 13.11 -16.74 6.90
CA ARG A 151 13.34 -17.69 5.81
C ARG A 151 12.31 -18.79 5.79
N VAL A 152 12.16 -19.39 4.62
CA VAL A 152 11.39 -20.62 4.45
C VAL A 152 11.98 -21.70 5.35
N GLY A 153 11.13 -22.36 6.14
CA GLY A 153 11.54 -23.36 7.13
C GLY A 153 11.77 -22.86 8.55
N ASP A 154 11.59 -21.57 8.81
CA ASP A 154 11.64 -21.00 10.15
C ASP A 154 10.29 -21.14 10.87
N PHE A 155 10.31 -21.13 12.21
CA PHE A 155 9.10 -21.04 13.04
C PHE A 155 8.92 -19.61 13.52
N VAL A 156 7.75 -19.05 13.24
CA VAL A 156 7.42 -17.66 13.56
C VAL A 156 6.26 -17.64 14.54
N LYS A 157 6.42 -16.87 15.63
CA LYS A 157 5.35 -16.54 16.57
C LYS A 157 4.79 -15.16 16.21
N VAL A 158 3.49 -15.08 16.00
CA VAL A 158 2.76 -13.84 15.72
C VAL A 158 1.84 -13.57 16.92
N VAL A 159 1.92 -12.37 17.48
CA VAL A 159 1.11 -11.95 18.64
C VAL A 159 -0.23 -11.38 18.16
N CYS A 160 -1.23 -11.32 19.04
CA CYS A 160 -2.49 -10.65 18.76
C CYS A 160 -2.29 -9.23 18.20
N ASN A 161 -3.08 -8.86 17.20
CA ASN A 161 -3.04 -7.59 16.47
C ASN A 161 -1.78 -7.32 15.63
N GLU A 162 -0.85 -8.28 15.50
CA GLU A 162 0.29 -8.16 14.61
C GLU A 162 -0.03 -8.62 13.17
N ILE A 163 0.66 -8.02 12.21
CA ILE A 163 0.58 -8.41 10.79
C ILE A 163 1.48 -9.61 10.55
N ILE A 164 0.96 -10.59 9.83
CA ILE A 164 1.66 -11.82 9.46
C ILE A 164 2.78 -11.49 8.43
N PRO A 165 4.05 -11.85 8.71
CA PRO A 165 5.21 -11.40 7.94
C PRO A 165 5.46 -12.15 6.62
N ALA A 166 4.95 -13.38 6.51
CA ALA A 166 5.16 -14.32 5.41
C ALA A 166 4.00 -15.33 5.39
N ASP A 167 3.87 -16.19 4.37
CA ASP A 167 2.79 -17.19 4.41
C ASP A 167 3.18 -18.32 5.36
N LEU A 168 2.42 -18.47 6.45
CA LEU A 168 2.71 -19.41 7.54
C LEU A 168 1.70 -20.56 7.54
N LEU A 169 2.18 -21.77 7.72
CA LEU A 169 1.35 -22.91 8.08
C LEU A 169 1.14 -22.92 9.59
N LEU A 170 -0.11 -22.92 10.03
CA LEU A 170 -0.51 -22.83 11.43
C LEU A 170 -0.28 -24.16 12.17
N LEU A 171 0.57 -24.14 13.19
CA LEU A 171 0.97 -25.35 13.93
C LEU A 171 0.53 -25.35 15.38
N HIS A 172 0.44 -24.18 16.01
CA HIS A 172 0.06 -24.08 17.41
C HIS A 172 -0.57 -22.71 17.68
N ILE A 173 -1.59 -22.67 18.53
CA ILE A 173 -2.27 -21.44 18.94
C ILE A 173 -2.43 -21.47 20.46
N SER A 174 -2.51 -20.30 21.08
CA SER A 174 -2.85 -20.16 22.51
C SER A 174 -4.24 -20.67 22.89
N ASP A 175 -5.19 -20.75 21.94
CA ASP A 175 -6.59 -21.11 22.19
C ASP A 175 -6.74 -22.65 22.27
N PRO A 176 -7.35 -23.19 23.34
CA PRO A 176 -7.50 -24.65 23.50
C PRO A 176 -8.33 -25.32 22.40
N ASN A 177 -9.18 -24.57 21.68
CA ASN A 177 -9.99 -25.13 20.59
C ASN A 177 -9.21 -25.26 19.28
N GLY A 178 -7.96 -24.78 19.21
CA GLY A 178 -7.13 -24.85 18.01
C GLY A 178 -7.63 -23.97 16.86
N VAL A 179 -8.38 -22.91 17.16
CA VAL A 179 -8.91 -21.96 16.17
C VAL A 179 -8.26 -20.59 16.35
N CYS A 180 -7.81 -20.00 15.24
CA CYS A 180 -7.32 -18.63 15.17
C CYS A 180 -8.22 -17.81 14.26
N HIS A 181 -8.41 -16.54 14.63
CA HIS A 181 -9.17 -15.60 13.83
C HIS A 181 -8.21 -14.67 13.12
N VAL A 182 -8.47 -14.44 11.83
CA VAL A 182 -7.59 -13.65 10.97
C VAL A 182 -8.43 -12.61 10.26
N GLU A 183 -8.00 -11.36 10.35
CA GLU A 183 -8.57 -10.25 9.61
C GLU A 183 -7.91 -10.18 8.22
N THR A 184 -8.73 -10.31 7.17
CA THR A 184 -8.30 -10.31 5.77
C THR A 184 -8.67 -9.03 5.02
N ALA A 185 -9.01 -7.94 5.74
CA ALA A 185 -9.37 -6.66 5.13
C ALA A 185 -8.30 -6.15 4.16
N ASN A 186 -7.01 -6.38 4.46
CA ASN A 186 -5.89 -5.97 3.61
C ASN A 186 -5.74 -6.77 2.29
N LEU A 187 -6.41 -7.92 2.15
CA LEU A 187 -6.32 -8.78 0.96
C LEU A 187 -7.61 -8.76 0.13
N ASP A 188 -8.74 -8.95 0.80
CA ASP A 188 -10.03 -9.21 0.14
C ASP A 188 -11.08 -8.12 0.43
N GLY A 189 -10.76 -7.12 1.27
CA GLY A 189 -11.74 -6.11 1.71
C GLY A 189 -12.85 -6.65 2.62
N GLU A 190 -12.73 -7.89 3.10
CA GLU A 190 -13.70 -8.48 4.05
C GLU A 190 -13.32 -8.11 5.49
N THR A 191 -14.26 -7.53 6.23
CA THR A 191 -14.13 -7.21 7.68
C THR A 191 -14.36 -8.40 8.59
N ASN A 192 -15.03 -9.43 8.10
CA ASN A 192 -15.30 -10.62 8.90
C ASN A 192 -13.99 -11.35 9.21
N LEU A 193 -13.86 -11.74 10.48
CA LEU A 193 -12.75 -12.56 10.92
C LEU A 193 -12.87 -13.96 10.32
N LYS A 194 -11.89 -14.36 9.51
CA LYS A 194 -11.82 -15.71 8.97
C LYS A 194 -11.22 -16.65 10.00
N GLN A 195 -11.89 -17.76 10.25
CA GLN A 195 -11.38 -18.81 11.13
C GLN A 195 -10.31 -19.63 10.40
N ARG A 196 -9.23 -19.94 11.12
CA ARG A 196 -8.12 -20.79 10.69
C ARG A 196 -7.88 -21.86 11.74
N ARG A 197 -7.60 -23.08 11.32
CA ARG A 197 -7.45 -24.24 12.21
C ARG A 197 -6.02 -24.73 12.23
N VAL A 198 -5.56 -25.19 13.40
CA VAL A 198 -4.28 -25.90 13.50
C VAL A 198 -4.32 -27.17 12.66
N VAL A 199 -3.20 -27.52 12.04
CA VAL A 199 -3.06 -28.81 11.37
C VAL A 199 -3.29 -29.95 12.39
N PRO A 200 -4.26 -30.86 12.13
CA PRO A 200 -4.49 -32.02 13.00
C PRO A 200 -3.25 -32.91 13.12
N GLY A 201 -2.99 -33.48 14.30
CA GLY A 201 -1.88 -34.42 14.51
C GLY A 201 -0.51 -33.80 14.77
N LEU A 202 -0.31 -32.50 14.48
CA LEU A 202 0.99 -31.83 14.66
C LEU A 202 1.05 -31.04 15.98
N CYS A 203 1.12 -31.73 17.12
CA CYS A 203 1.27 -31.06 18.42
C CYS A 203 2.75 -30.76 18.69
N ILE A 204 3.18 -29.52 18.46
CA ILE A 204 4.58 -29.14 18.67
C ILE A 204 4.83 -28.85 20.15
N MET A 205 5.38 -29.82 20.87
CA MET A 205 6.21 -29.52 22.03
C MET A 205 7.55 -28.98 21.53
N VAL A 206 7.64 -27.65 21.47
CA VAL A 206 8.78 -26.86 20.98
C VAL A 206 10.11 -27.24 21.67
N ASN A 207 10.06 -27.88 22.85
CA ASN A 207 11.24 -28.21 23.64
C ASN A 207 12.00 -29.49 23.22
N SER A 208 11.48 -30.36 22.35
CA SER A 208 12.17 -31.64 22.07
C SER A 208 12.07 -32.20 20.66
N CYS A 209 11.37 -31.56 19.72
CA CYS A 209 11.21 -32.15 18.39
C CYS A 209 12.25 -31.65 17.37
N CYS A 210 13.19 -32.54 17.04
CA CYS A 210 13.83 -32.62 15.73
C CYS A 210 12.80 -32.97 14.65
N LEU A 211 11.74 -32.17 14.51
CA LEU A 211 10.73 -32.42 13.49
C LEU A 211 11.33 -32.04 12.13
N LEU A 212 11.83 -33.06 11.44
CA LEU A 212 12.08 -33.01 10.01
C LEU A 212 10.72 -32.97 9.30
N VAL A 213 10.00 -31.84 9.45
CA VAL A 213 8.78 -31.57 8.67
C VAL A 213 9.23 -31.59 7.22
N SER A 214 9.00 -32.69 6.50
CA SER A 214 9.17 -32.75 5.05
C SER A 214 7.82 -32.40 4.46
N LEU A 215 7.61 -31.10 4.21
CA LEU A 215 6.35 -30.61 3.70
C LEU A 215 6.36 -30.71 2.18
N LEU A 216 5.42 -31.45 1.60
CA LEU A 216 5.24 -31.59 0.17
C LEU A 216 4.08 -30.70 -0.26
N LEU A 217 4.38 -29.55 -0.89
CA LEU A 217 3.34 -28.68 -1.42
C LEU A 217 3.16 -28.91 -2.93
N PRO A 218 1.99 -29.39 -3.38
CA PRO A 218 1.50 -29.14 -4.73
C PRO A 218 1.07 -27.67 -4.83
N LEU A 219 1.32 -27.06 -5.98
CA LEU A 219 1.14 -25.63 -6.22
C LEU A 219 -0.32 -25.14 -6.07
N LEU A 220 -1.33 -26.04 -6.00
CA LEU A 220 -2.71 -25.66 -6.24
C LEU A 220 -3.81 -25.99 -5.21
N SER A 221 -3.68 -26.87 -4.21
CA SER A 221 -4.85 -27.10 -3.32
C SER A 221 -4.70 -27.94 -2.06
N SER A 222 -3.60 -28.64 -1.81
CA SER A 222 -3.53 -29.57 -0.67
C SER A 222 -2.11 -29.77 -0.16
N LEU A 223 -1.80 -29.25 1.02
CA LEU A 223 -0.48 -29.29 1.64
C LEU A 223 -0.32 -30.65 2.36
N PHE A 224 0.68 -31.46 2.00
CA PHE A 224 0.90 -32.75 2.67
C PHE A 224 2.08 -32.65 3.62
N ILE A 225 1.85 -32.89 4.91
CA ILE A 225 2.92 -33.07 5.89
C ILE A 225 3.31 -34.54 5.89
N HIS A 226 4.59 -34.83 5.65
CA HIS A 226 5.15 -36.14 5.89
C HIS A 226 5.81 -36.16 7.26
N GLU A 227 5.23 -36.90 8.20
CA GLU A 227 5.84 -37.23 9.48
C GLU A 227 6.51 -38.61 9.37
N LYS A 228 7.71 -38.76 9.92
CA LYS A 228 8.31 -40.08 10.18
C LYS A 228 8.66 -40.16 11.67
N PRO A 229 8.28 -41.26 12.34
CA PRO A 229 8.60 -42.62 11.88
C PRO A 229 7.51 -43.39 11.11
N ASP A 230 6.24 -42.93 11.08
CA ASP A 230 5.11 -43.80 10.69
C ASP A 230 4.40 -43.50 9.35
N ARG A 231 5.00 -42.71 8.45
CA ARG A 231 4.50 -42.46 7.07
C ARG A 231 3.05 -41.96 6.95
N GLU A 232 2.40 -41.53 8.03
CA GLU A 232 1.08 -40.91 7.95
C GLU A 232 1.19 -39.56 7.24
N LYS A 233 0.31 -39.36 6.26
CA LYS A 233 0.22 -38.13 5.49
C LYS A 233 -0.96 -37.33 6.03
N VAL A 234 -0.67 -36.21 6.68
CA VAL A 234 -1.72 -35.28 7.09
C VAL A 234 -1.93 -34.26 5.97
N GLY A 235 -3.17 -34.18 5.49
CA GLY A 235 -3.61 -33.14 4.56
C GLY A 235 -3.90 -31.84 5.31
N ALA A 236 -3.31 -30.75 4.84
CA ALA A 236 -3.53 -29.40 5.34
C ALA A 236 -4.09 -28.54 4.20
N GLY A 237 -5.20 -27.86 4.49
CA GLY A 237 -5.91 -27.03 3.53
C GLY A 237 -5.51 -25.57 3.61
N ILE A 238 -6.27 -24.73 2.91
CA ILE A 238 -6.17 -23.27 3.08
C ILE A 238 -6.60 -22.84 4.48
N GLU A 239 -7.43 -23.62 5.17
CA GLU A 239 -7.87 -23.37 6.55
C GLU A 239 -6.73 -23.30 7.56
N SER A 240 -5.60 -23.96 7.29
CA SER A 240 -4.40 -23.93 8.13
C SER A 240 -3.35 -22.92 7.65
N LEU A 241 -3.61 -22.16 6.58
CA LEU A 241 -2.65 -21.21 6.02
C LEU A 241 -2.98 -19.77 6.47
N LEU A 242 -1.99 -19.13 7.10
CA LEU A 242 -1.97 -17.72 7.42
C LEU A 242 -1.25 -16.96 6.32
N LEU A 243 -1.94 -16.02 5.66
CA LEU A 243 -1.37 -15.27 4.54
C LEU A 243 -0.66 -14.01 5.01
N ARG A 244 0.43 -13.65 4.33
CA ARG A 244 1.12 -12.38 4.51
C ARG A 244 0.14 -11.20 4.39
N GLY A 245 0.27 -10.22 5.28
CA GLY A 245 -0.54 -9.00 5.26
C GLY A 245 -1.86 -9.09 6.02
N CYS A 246 -2.29 -10.29 6.42
CA CYS A 246 -3.40 -10.45 7.33
C CYS A 246 -3.00 -10.14 8.78
N LYS A 247 -3.96 -9.76 9.62
CA LYS A 247 -3.74 -9.53 11.06
C LYS A 247 -4.32 -10.68 11.88
N VAL A 248 -3.58 -11.13 12.89
CA VAL A 248 -4.07 -12.12 13.86
C VAL A 248 -4.98 -11.43 14.88
N LYS A 249 -6.16 -12.00 15.13
CA LYS A 249 -7.19 -11.47 16.03
C LYS A 249 -7.70 -12.55 16.98
N ASN A 250 -8.23 -12.14 18.13
CA ASN A 250 -8.88 -13.00 19.13
C ASN A 250 -8.04 -14.22 19.60
N THR A 251 -6.72 -14.16 19.45
CA THR A 251 -5.78 -15.18 19.91
C THR A 251 -4.52 -14.49 20.41
N GLN A 252 -4.07 -14.81 21.62
CA GLN A 252 -2.90 -14.18 22.23
C GLN A 252 -1.65 -14.36 21.38
N TYR A 253 -1.44 -15.58 20.87
CA TYR A 253 -0.39 -15.85 19.90
C TYR A 253 -0.72 -17.05 19.01
N ALA A 254 -0.19 -17.01 17.78
CA ALA A 254 -0.17 -18.12 16.84
C ALA A 254 1.28 -18.43 16.44
N VAL A 255 1.62 -19.71 16.37
CA VAL A 255 2.92 -20.19 15.90
C VAL A 255 2.72 -20.89 14.57
N GLY A 256 3.51 -20.48 13.57
CA GLY A 256 3.44 -21.04 12.24
C GLY A 256 4.81 -21.34 11.64
N PHE A 257 4.83 -22.29 10.71
CA PHE A 257 5.99 -22.67 9.91
C PHE A 257 5.99 -21.87 8.61
N VAL A 258 7.11 -21.22 8.27
CA VAL A 258 7.19 -20.38 7.07
C VAL A 258 7.22 -21.25 5.81
N VAL A 259 6.17 -21.13 5.00
CA VAL A 259 6.04 -21.85 3.74
C VAL A 259 6.51 -21.00 2.57
N TYR A 260 5.95 -19.81 2.38
CA TYR A 260 6.36 -18.89 1.32
C TYR A 260 6.88 -17.59 1.93
N ALA A 261 7.96 -17.06 1.36
CA ALA A 261 8.62 -15.85 1.83
C ALA A 261 8.85 -14.86 0.68
N GLY A 262 8.79 -13.56 0.98
CA GLY A 262 9.13 -12.50 0.03
C GLY A 262 8.18 -12.48 -1.17
N HIS A 263 8.76 -12.48 -2.37
CA HIS A 263 8.03 -12.42 -3.65
C HIS A 263 7.25 -13.70 -4.00
N GLU A 264 7.45 -14.80 -3.27
CA GLU A 264 6.69 -16.05 -3.46
C GLU A 264 5.36 -16.07 -2.68
N THR A 265 5.14 -15.10 -1.78
CA THR A 265 3.89 -15.04 -1.00
C THR A 265 2.70 -14.69 -1.89
N LYS A 266 1.51 -15.22 -1.57
CA LYS A 266 0.31 -15.00 -2.41
C LYS A 266 -0.01 -13.51 -2.60
N SER A 267 0.13 -12.71 -1.54
CA SER A 267 -0.05 -11.26 -1.59
C SER A 267 0.88 -10.59 -2.61
N MET A 268 2.14 -11.02 -2.68
CA MET A 268 3.12 -10.47 -3.60
C MET A 268 2.97 -10.98 -5.04
N LEU A 269 2.45 -12.19 -5.23
CA LEU A 269 2.12 -12.72 -6.56
C LEU A 269 0.93 -11.99 -7.20
N ASN A 270 -0.04 -11.57 -6.38
CA ASN A 270 -1.15 -10.72 -6.84
C ASN A 270 -0.71 -9.28 -7.10
N ASN A 271 0.47 -8.87 -6.60
CA ASN A 271 1.04 -7.57 -6.90
C ASN A 271 1.74 -7.58 -8.26
N SER A 272 1.16 -6.90 -9.26
CA SER A 272 1.72 -6.76 -10.61
C SER A 272 3.02 -5.94 -10.71
N GLY A 273 3.62 -5.54 -9.58
CA GLY A 273 4.82 -4.72 -9.51
C GLY A 273 4.57 -3.26 -9.89
N ALA A 274 5.60 -2.43 -9.74
CA ALA A 274 5.52 -1.01 -10.06
C ALA A 274 5.51 -0.76 -11.58
N ARG A 275 4.32 -0.61 -12.17
CA ARG A 275 4.18 -0.22 -13.58
C ARG A 275 4.51 1.25 -13.79
N TYR A 276 5.13 1.59 -14.93
CA TYR A 276 5.30 2.98 -15.34
C TYR A 276 3.93 3.56 -15.74
N LYS A 277 3.50 4.62 -15.05
CA LYS A 277 2.26 5.34 -15.35
C LYS A 277 2.60 6.57 -16.20
N ARG A 278 1.84 6.77 -17.26
CA ARG A 278 2.01 7.83 -18.26
C ARG A 278 0.73 8.64 -18.36
N SER A 279 0.83 9.96 -18.26
CA SER A 279 -0.35 10.83 -18.25
C SER A 279 -0.98 10.98 -19.63
N LYS A 280 -2.26 11.36 -19.65
CA LYS A 280 -2.99 11.62 -20.91
C LYS A 280 -2.43 12.83 -21.64
N LEU A 281 -2.06 13.87 -20.89
CA LEU A 281 -1.40 15.07 -21.40
C LEU A 281 -0.09 14.73 -22.13
N GLU A 282 0.74 13.85 -21.56
CA GLU A 282 2.00 13.43 -22.19
C GLU A 282 1.77 12.70 -23.52
N ARG A 283 0.71 11.88 -23.62
CA ARG A 283 0.34 11.22 -24.89
C ARG A 283 -0.13 12.21 -25.94
N LYS A 284 -0.91 13.21 -25.52
CA LYS A 284 -1.37 14.28 -26.42
C LYS A 284 -0.20 15.11 -26.94
N LEU A 285 0.69 15.56 -26.05
CA LEU A 285 1.91 16.28 -26.41
C LEU A 285 2.76 15.51 -27.42
N ASN A 286 2.93 14.20 -27.22
CA ASN A 286 3.63 13.36 -28.21
C ASN A 286 2.96 13.38 -29.59
N THR A 287 1.63 13.42 -29.64
CA THR A 287 0.87 13.47 -30.88
C THR A 287 1.07 14.83 -31.56
N ASP A 288 0.97 15.92 -30.80
CA ASP A 288 1.20 17.27 -31.29
C ASP A 288 2.63 17.46 -31.81
N VAL A 289 3.62 16.89 -31.12
CA VAL A 289 5.04 16.90 -31.55
C VAL A 289 5.23 16.18 -32.87
N ILE A 290 4.54 15.06 -33.13
CA ILE A 290 4.62 14.37 -34.42
C ILE A 290 4.11 15.28 -35.54
N PHE A 291 2.99 16.00 -35.32
CA PHE A 291 2.50 16.98 -36.30
C PHE A 291 3.51 18.12 -36.52
N CYS A 292 4.14 18.64 -35.46
CA CYS A 292 5.20 19.64 -35.59
C CYS A 292 6.40 19.12 -36.37
N VAL A 293 6.84 17.87 -36.16
CA VAL A 293 7.94 17.26 -36.92
C VAL A 293 7.59 17.14 -38.41
N ILE A 294 6.36 16.76 -38.74
CA ILE A 294 5.89 16.70 -40.13
C ILE A 294 5.91 18.09 -40.75
N LEU A 295 5.37 19.10 -40.06
CA LEU A 295 5.37 20.49 -40.52
C LEU A 295 6.81 21.00 -40.73
N LEU A 296 7.70 20.78 -39.76
CA LEU A 296 9.12 21.13 -39.85
C LEU A 296 9.75 20.50 -41.09
N PHE A 297 9.58 19.20 -41.28
CA PHE A 297 10.13 18.49 -42.43
C PHE A 297 9.66 19.08 -43.76
N THR A 298 8.36 19.42 -43.88
CA THR A 298 7.82 20.04 -45.09
C THR A 298 8.39 21.43 -45.36
N MET A 299 8.53 22.27 -44.32
CA MET A 299 9.14 23.60 -44.44
C MET A 299 10.61 23.50 -44.84
N CYS A 300 11.37 22.58 -44.24
CA CYS A 300 12.77 22.33 -44.59
C CYS A 300 12.93 21.84 -46.03
N LEU A 301 12.02 20.97 -46.52
CA LEU A 301 12.03 20.50 -47.89
C LEU A 301 11.78 21.64 -48.89
N ILE A 302 10.79 22.50 -48.62
CA ILE A 302 10.50 23.68 -49.45
C ILE A 302 11.70 24.63 -49.46
N GLY A 303 12.33 24.87 -48.30
CA GLY A 303 13.53 25.69 -48.20
C GLY A 303 14.72 25.13 -48.97
N ALA A 304 14.94 23.81 -48.90
CA ALA A 304 16.03 23.13 -49.62
C ALA A 304 15.85 23.18 -51.14
N VAL A 305 14.64 22.90 -51.63
CA VAL A 305 14.30 22.98 -53.05
C VAL A 305 14.37 24.43 -53.54
N GLY A 306 13.82 25.37 -52.77
CA GLY A 306 13.88 26.80 -53.06
C GLY A 306 15.33 27.31 -53.18
N HIS A 307 16.20 26.90 -52.25
CA HIS A 307 17.63 27.25 -52.30
C HIS A 307 18.32 26.65 -53.53
N SER A 308 18.05 25.39 -53.86
CA SER A 308 18.64 24.73 -55.03
C SER A 308 18.20 25.39 -56.35
N LEU A 309 16.91 25.69 -56.49
CA LEU A 309 16.35 26.38 -57.66
C LEU A 309 16.87 27.82 -57.77
N TRP A 310 16.98 28.52 -56.64
CA TRP A 310 17.54 29.87 -56.60
C TRP A 310 19.00 29.87 -57.07
N LEU A 311 19.80 28.89 -56.63
CA LEU A 311 21.20 28.77 -57.04
C LEU A 311 21.35 28.41 -58.53
N GLN A 312 20.41 27.64 -59.09
CA GLN A 312 20.37 27.33 -60.53
C GLN A 312 19.94 28.52 -61.39
N ALA A 313 19.10 29.40 -60.86
CA ALA A 313 18.60 30.58 -61.58
C ALA A 313 19.61 31.75 -61.61
N LEU A 314 20.70 31.68 -60.86
CA LEU A 314 21.73 32.72 -60.83
C LEU A 314 22.58 32.68 -62.12
N PRO A 315 22.78 33.82 -62.82
CA PRO A 315 23.51 33.87 -64.09
C PRO A 315 25.03 33.68 -63.96
N GLY A 316 25.56 33.57 -62.73
CA GLY A 316 26.99 33.35 -62.45
C GLY A 316 27.25 33.21 -60.94
N VAL A 317 28.51 32.94 -60.55
CA VAL A 317 28.89 32.86 -59.12
C VAL A 317 28.87 34.26 -58.52
N PRO A 318 27.96 34.57 -57.58
CA PRO A 318 27.91 35.89 -57.00
C PRO A 318 29.16 36.15 -56.14
N PRO A 319 29.66 37.40 -56.10
CA PRO A 319 30.94 37.73 -55.45
C PRO A 319 30.95 37.52 -53.92
N TYR A 320 29.78 37.30 -53.30
CA TYR A 320 29.65 37.00 -51.87
C TYR A 320 29.68 35.49 -51.55
N LEU A 321 29.63 34.60 -52.55
CA LEU A 321 29.81 33.16 -52.34
C LEU A 321 31.31 32.84 -52.34
N VAL A 322 31.90 32.72 -51.15
CA VAL A 322 33.32 32.39 -50.98
C VAL A 322 33.50 30.88 -51.13
N PRO A 323 34.27 30.40 -52.14
CA PRO A 323 34.59 28.97 -52.27
C PRO A 323 35.40 28.50 -51.06
N TYR A 324 35.21 27.24 -50.66
CA TYR A 324 36.09 26.61 -49.67
C TYR A 324 37.55 26.60 -50.17
N SER A 325 38.49 26.39 -49.25
CA SER A 325 39.94 26.41 -49.47
C SER A 325 40.46 25.55 -50.64
N THR A 326 39.64 24.65 -51.19
CA THR A 326 39.92 23.79 -52.35
C THR A 326 39.52 24.38 -53.70
N GLY A 327 38.88 25.56 -53.75
CA GLY A 327 38.53 26.26 -55.00
C GLY A 327 37.36 25.65 -55.80
N GLN A 328 36.71 24.59 -55.31
CA GLN A 328 35.50 24.02 -55.90
C GLN A 328 34.24 24.53 -55.20
N LEU A 329 33.26 24.97 -55.98
CA LEU A 329 31.93 25.32 -55.50
C LEU A 329 31.08 24.05 -55.36
N ASP A 330 30.31 23.96 -54.29
CA ASP A 330 29.35 22.86 -54.11
C ASP A 330 28.30 22.87 -55.24
N SER A 331 27.90 21.69 -55.70
CA SER A 331 26.81 21.58 -56.68
C SER A 331 25.52 22.17 -56.10
N PRO A 332 24.63 22.78 -56.91
CA PRO A 332 23.36 23.32 -56.43
C PRO A 332 22.49 22.31 -55.67
N ALA A 333 22.58 21.02 -56.01
CA ALA A 333 21.90 19.95 -55.30
C ALA A 333 22.51 19.66 -53.93
N LEU A 334 23.85 19.63 -53.83
CA LEU A 334 24.56 19.43 -52.56
C LEU A 334 24.37 20.62 -51.62
N SER A 335 24.39 21.85 -52.14
CA SER A 335 24.09 23.05 -51.34
C SER A 335 22.65 23.04 -50.82
N GLY A 336 21.67 22.61 -51.65
CA GLY A 336 20.29 22.38 -51.21
C GLY A 336 20.18 21.30 -50.11
N PHE A 337 20.97 20.24 -50.21
CA PHE A 337 21.03 19.20 -49.18
C PHE A 337 21.58 19.70 -47.84
N TYR A 338 22.64 20.50 -47.84
CA TYR A 338 23.11 21.15 -46.61
C TYR A 338 22.09 22.15 -46.05
N MET A 339 21.47 22.94 -46.93
CA MET A 339 20.42 23.88 -46.54
C MET A 339 19.23 23.18 -45.87
N PHE A 340 18.86 21.96 -46.31
CA PHE A 340 17.82 21.17 -45.66
C PHE A 340 18.11 20.96 -44.15
N PHE A 341 19.32 20.52 -43.81
CA PHE A 341 19.71 20.30 -42.41
C PHE A 341 19.94 21.59 -41.64
N THR A 342 20.51 22.62 -42.25
CA THR A 342 20.64 23.95 -41.63
C THR A 342 19.25 24.53 -41.30
N MET A 343 18.25 24.34 -42.18
CA MET A 343 16.88 24.78 -41.94
C MET A 343 16.20 24.00 -40.81
N ILE A 344 16.54 22.72 -40.59
CA ILE A 344 16.07 21.96 -39.42
C ILE A 344 16.55 22.64 -38.12
N ILE A 345 17.81 23.07 -38.07
CA ILE A 345 18.38 23.75 -36.91
C ILE A 345 17.77 25.14 -36.74
N LEU A 346 17.62 25.92 -37.82
CA LEU A 346 17.02 27.27 -37.76
C LEU A 346 15.56 27.24 -37.29
N LEU A 347 14.77 26.28 -37.77
CA LEU A 347 13.34 26.14 -37.44
C LEU A 347 13.08 25.28 -36.19
N GLN A 348 14.12 24.92 -35.43
CA GLN A 348 14.00 24.09 -34.22
C GLN A 348 13.07 24.68 -33.15
N ILE A 349 12.84 26.01 -33.18
CA ILE A 349 11.94 26.73 -32.27
C ILE A 349 10.48 26.26 -32.36
N LEU A 350 10.10 25.59 -33.45
CA LEU A 350 8.75 25.02 -33.63
C LEU A 350 8.40 24.00 -32.53
N ILE A 351 9.40 23.26 -32.04
CA ILE A 351 9.23 22.33 -30.90
C ILE A 351 9.99 22.93 -29.71
N PRO A 352 9.33 23.76 -28.89
CA PRO A 352 9.98 24.50 -27.84
C PRO A 352 10.51 23.56 -26.74
N ILE A 353 11.83 23.57 -26.54
CA ILE A 353 12.50 22.85 -25.43
C ILE A 353 11.93 23.31 -24.07
N SER A 354 11.59 24.60 -23.96
CA SER A 354 11.01 25.20 -22.76
C SER A 354 9.68 24.56 -22.34
N LEU A 355 8.86 24.10 -23.29
CA LEU A 355 7.58 23.44 -22.98
C LEU A 355 7.78 22.22 -22.06
N TYR A 356 8.79 21.41 -22.35
CA TYR A 356 9.09 20.22 -21.55
C TYR A 356 9.63 20.56 -20.16
N VAL A 357 10.53 21.55 -20.07
CA VAL A 357 11.03 22.05 -18.79
C VAL A 357 9.88 22.57 -17.94
N SER A 358 9.04 23.44 -18.51
CA SER A 358 7.92 24.06 -17.81
C SER A 358 6.93 23.02 -17.30
N ILE A 359 6.60 21.99 -18.09
CA ILE A 359 5.70 20.92 -17.63
C ILE A 359 6.30 20.15 -16.45
N GLU A 360 7.58 19.79 -16.50
CA GLU A 360 8.21 19.06 -15.39
C GLU A 360 8.29 19.92 -14.12
N LEU A 361 8.61 21.22 -14.24
CA LEU A 361 8.61 22.14 -13.11
C LEU A 361 7.20 22.30 -12.51
N VAL A 362 6.18 22.48 -13.35
CA VAL A 362 4.79 22.59 -12.90
C VAL A 362 4.35 21.33 -12.15
N LYS A 363 4.71 20.14 -12.62
CA LYS A 363 4.41 18.88 -11.91
C LYS A 363 5.06 18.84 -10.53
N ILE A 364 6.33 19.21 -10.43
CA ILE A 364 7.04 19.26 -9.14
C ILE A 364 6.36 20.25 -8.19
N SER A 365 5.98 21.44 -8.67
CA SER A 365 5.26 22.44 -7.88
C SER A 365 3.89 21.92 -7.42
N GLN A 366 3.11 21.28 -8.30
CA GLN A 366 1.83 20.67 -7.94
C GLN A 366 1.98 19.63 -6.82
N ILE A 367 2.99 18.75 -6.93
CA ILE A 367 3.27 17.73 -5.90
C ILE A 367 3.61 18.38 -4.56
N PHE A 368 4.40 19.45 -4.58
CA PHE A 368 4.76 20.19 -3.37
C PHE A 368 3.51 20.75 -2.69
N PHE A 369 2.60 21.36 -3.45
CA PHE A 369 1.35 21.88 -2.89
C PHE A 369 0.47 20.77 -2.33
N ILE A 370 0.23 19.68 -3.08
CA ILE A 370 -0.61 18.55 -2.60
C ILE A 370 -0.04 17.90 -1.33
N THR A 371 1.29 17.84 -1.18
CA THR A 371 1.93 17.17 -0.03
C THR A 371 1.97 18.05 1.23
N ASN A 372 1.93 19.37 1.07
CA ASN A 372 1.94 20.33 2.17
C ASN A 372 0.56 20.90 2.49
N ASP A 373 -0.48 20.37 1.84
CA ASP A 373 -1.86 20.76 2.10
C ASP A 373 -2.30 20.27 3.49
N ILE A 374 -2.83 21.20 4.30
CA ILE A 374 -3.29 20.93 5.66
C ILE A 374 -4.68 20.28 5.62
N ASP A 375 -5.50 20.57 4.60
CA ASP A 375 -6.84 19.98 4.47
C ASP A 375 -6.77 18.48 4.14
N LEU A 376 -5.62 18.01 3.62
CA LEU A 376 -5.33 16.61 3.34
C LEU A 376 -4.51 15.93 4.45
N TYR A 377 -4.45 16.52 5.64
CA TYR A 377 -3.82 15.95 6.83
C TYR A 377 -4.86 15.25 7.71
N ASP A 378 -4.55 14.02 8.11
CA ASP A 378 -5.36 13.25 9.06
C ASP A 378 -4.73 13.28 10.46
N GLU A 379 -5.42 13.92 11.40
CA GLU A 379 -5.02 14.04 12.80
C GLU A 379 -5.04 12.67 13.51
N GLY A 380 -6.00 11.81 13.18
CA GLY A 380 -6.18 10.50 13.84
C GLY A 380 -4.99 9.56 13.61
N THR A 381 -4.36 9.62 12.44
CA THR A 381 -3.18 8.82 12.11
C THR A 381 -1.86 9.61 12.09
N ASP A 382 -1.90 10.90 12.40
CA ASP A 382 -0.78 11.86 12.26
C ASP A 382 -0.08 11.69 10.90
N SER A 383 -0.87 11.69 9.83
CA SER A 383 -0.37 11.40 8.48
C SER A 383 -0.81 12.42 7.44
N ARG A 384 0.15 12.83 6.60
CA ARG A 384 -0.05 13.75 5.48
C ARG A 384 -0.29 12.99 4.18
N ALA A 385 -0.98 13.60 3.22
CA ALA A 385 -1.08 13.09 1.86
C ALA A 385 0.30 12.82 1.24
N GLN A 386 0.49 11.60 0.73
CA GLN A 386 1.77 11.19 0.13
C GLN A 386 1.60 10.88 -1.36
N CYS A 387 2.14 11.75 -2.21
CA CYS A 387 2.25 11.48 -3.64
C CYS A 387 3.33 10.43 -3.92
N LYS A 388 2.96 9.21 -4.32
CA LYS A 388 3.91 8.11 -4.61
C LYS A 388 4.43 8.10 -6.04
N THR A 389 3.67 8.64 -7.00
CA THR A 389 4.04 8.70 -8.42
C THR A 389 3.99 10.15 -8.87
N LEU A 390 5.09 10.66 -9.41
CA LEU A 390 5.28 12.10 -9.65
C LEU A 390 4.92 12.55 -11.09
N ASN A 391 4.34 11.66 -11.90
CA ASN A 391 4.12 11.89 -13.34
C ASN A 391 2.66 12.19 -13.74
N ILE A 392 1.70 11.96 -12.84
CA ILE A 392 0.25 11.88 -13.16
C ILE A 392 -0.60 12.85 -12.33
N THR A 393 -0.03 13.95 -11.85
CA THR A 393 -0.77 14.91 -11.03
C THR A 393 -1.91 15.58 -11.80
N GLU A 394 -1.71 15.81 -13.10
CA GLU A 394 -2.72 16.42 -13.96
C GLU A 394 -3.89 15.49 -14.29
N ASP A 395 -3.69 14.17 -14.21
CA ASP A 395 -4.75 13.20 -14.50
C ASP A 395 -5.83 13.21 -13.40
N LEU A 396 -5.53 13.72 -12.20
CA LEU A 396 -6.50 13.87 -11.10
C LEU A 396 -7.70 14.75 -11.49
N GLY A 397 -7.47 15.77 -12.33
CA GLY A 397 -8.54 16.64 -12.85
C GLY A 397 -9.34 16.05 -14.01
N GLN A 398 -9.03 14.83 -14.45
CA GLN A 398 -9.63 14.17 -15.62
C GLN A 398 -10.30 12.83 -15.26
N ILE A 399 -10.53 12.58 -13.97
CA ILE A 399 -11.13 11.34 -13.51
C ILE A 399 -12.64 11.37 -13.81
N GLU A 400 -13.11 10.43 -14.62
CA GLU A 400 -14.54 10.25 -14.93
C GLU A 400 -15.20 9.20 -14.04
N TYR A 401 -14.44 8.18 -13.64
CA TYR A 401 -14.93 7.05 -12.85
C TYR A 401 -14.06 6.86 -11.61
N ILE A 402 -14.71 6.88 -10.44
CA ILE A 402 -14.08 6.55 -9.17
C ILE A 402 -14.54 5.15 -8.78
N PHE A 403 -13.61 4.19 -8.82
CA PHE A 403 -13.83 2.86 -8.27
C PHE A 403 -13.45 2.88 -6.79
N SER A 404 -14.44 3.00 -5.93
CA SER A 404 -14.25 2.95 -4.49
C SER A 404 -14.46 1.54 -3.96
N ASP A 405 -13.55 1.09 -3.11
CA ASP A 405 -13.83 -0.08 -2.28
C ASP A 405 -14.88 0.29 -1.22
N LYS A 406 -15.74 -0.64 -0.83
CA LYS A 406 -16.71 -0.40 0.23
C LYS A 406 -16.01 -0.36 1.59
N THR A 407 -15.22 -1.39 1.85
CA THR A 407 -14.70 -1.65 3.19
C THR A 407 -13.39 -0.92 3.42
N GLY A 408 -13.28 -0.16 4.52
CA GLY A 408 -12.08 0.60 4.84
C GLY A 408 -11.83 1.82 3.94
N THR A 409 -12.75 2.13 3.02
CA THR A 409 -12.74 3.39 2.23
C THR A 409 -14.05 4.16 2.41
N LEU A 410 -15.20 3.58 2.06
CA LEU A 410 -16.50 4.25 2.25
C LEU A 410 -17.01 4.11 3.69
N THR A 411 -16.76 2.97 4.33
CA THR A 411 -17.20 2.70 5.69
C THR A 411 -16.01 2.56 6.62
N GLU A 412 -16.05 3.24 7.76
CA GLU A 412 -15.21 2.87 8.90
C GLU A 412 -15.53 1.43 9.33
N ASN A 413 -14.53 0.67 9.76
CA ASN A 413 -14.71 -0.70 10.23
C ASN A 413 -15.27 -0.74 11.67
N LYS A 414 -16.34 0.04 11.92
CA LYS A 414 -17.01 0.21 13.21
C LYS A 414 -18.48 -0.16 13.06
N MET A 415 -18.86 -1.29 13.64
CA MET A 415 -20.25 -1.75 13.62
C MET A 415 -20.94 -1.34 14.92
N VAL A 416 -21.97 -0.49 14.83
CA VAL A 416 -22.72 -0.03 16.00
C VAL A 416 -24.17 -0.49 15.90
N PHE A 417 -24.65 -1.12 16.97
CA PHE A 417 -26.03 -1.53 17.10
C PHE A 417 -26.94 -0.30 17.25
N ARG A 418 -27.86 -0.10 16.29
CA ARG A 418 -28.73 1.07 16.22
C ARG A 418 -30.17 0.78 16.63
N ARG A 419 -30.77 -0.29 16.11
CA ARG A 419 -32.19 -0.62 16.32
C ARG A 419 -32.37 -2.13 16.20
N CYS A 420 -33.32 -2.70 16.94
CA CYS A 420 -33.87 -4.02 16.64
C CYS A 420 -35.39 -4.00 16.63
N SER A 421 -36.02 -4.89 15.86
CA SER A 421 -37.46 -5.12 15.90
C SER A 421 -37.71 -6.54 16.40
N ILE A 422 -38.42 -6.67 17.50
CA ILE A 422 -38.74 -7.96 18.13
C ILE A 422 -40.26 -8.05 18.22
N MET A 423 -40.85 -9.06 17.58
CA MET A 423 -42.30 -9.29 17.55
C MET A 423 -43.11 -8.05 17.15
N GLY A 424 -42.64 -7.34 16.12
CA GLY A 424 -43.29 -6.12 15.62
C GLY A 424 -43.12 -4.88 16.50
N THR A 425 -42.44 -4.98 17.64
CA THR A 425 -42.06 -3.83 18.47
C THR A 425 -40.66 -3.38 18.11
N GLU A 426 -40.50 -2.10 17.75
CA GLU A 426 -39.20 -1.50 17.46
C GLU A 426 -38.53 -0.96 18.73
N TYR A 427 -37.25 -1.27 18.91
CA TYR A 427 -36.39 -0.84 20.01
C TYR A 427 -35.21 -0.02 19.47
N PRO A 428 -35.31 1.33 19.50
CA PRO A 428 -34.25 2.21 19.01
C PRO A 428 -33.20 2.53 20.09
N HIS A 429 -31.93 2.20 19.86
CA HIS A 429 -30.78 2.62 20.68
C HIS A 429 -30.33 4.04 20.29
N LYS A 430 -31.09 5.05 20.75
CA LYS A 430 -30.81 6.47 20.45
C LYS A 430 -29.52 6.98 21.11
N GLU A 431 -29.14 6.48 22.28
CA GLU A 431 -27.91 6.89 22.96
C GLU A 431 -26.66 6.48 22.15
N ASN A 432 -26.62 5.28 21.57
CA ASN A 432 -25.54 4.90 20.64
C ASN A 432 -25.52 5.76 19.37
N ALA A 433 -26.68 6.23 18.94
CA ALA A 433 -26.80 7.11 17.78
C ALA A 433 -26.28 8.52 18.04
N ILE A 434 -26.56 9.06 19.22
CA ILE A 434 -26.11 10.40 19.67
C ILE A 434 -24.61 10.38 19.96
N ARG A 435 -24.09 9.33 20.63
CA ARG A 435 -22.66 9.21 20.96
C ARG A 435 -21.75 9.19 19.72
N LEU A 436 -22.25 8.66 18.61
CA LEU A 436 -21.52 8.70 17.33
C LEU A 436 -21.51 10.09 16.70
N ALA A 437 -22.53 10.92 16.95
CA ALA A 437 -22.56 12.30 16.47
C ALA A 437 -21.69 13.23 17.33
N VAL A 438 -21.55 12.95 18.63
CA VAL A 438 -20.73 13.75 19.57
C VAL A 438 -19.22 13.47 19.42
N LEU A 439 -18.82 12.28 18.96
CA LEU A 439 -17.39 11.95 18.75
C LEU A 439 -16.77 12.61 17.49
N ASP A 440 -17.58 13.17 16.60
CA ASP A 440 -17.12 13.90 15.40
C ASP A 440 -16.99 15.42 15.65
N GLU A 441 -17.42 15.93 16.81
CA GLU A 441 -17.20 17.33 17.19
C GLU A 441 -15.88 17.43 17.98
N PRO A 442 -14.92 18.30 17.57
CA PRO A 442 -13.73 18.55 18.38
C PRO A 442 -14.16 19.17 19.71
N ASP A 443 -13.66 18.61 20.82
CA ASP A 443 -13.92 19.02 22.21
C ASP A 443 -14.16 20.55 22.35
N SER A 444 -15.41 20.98 22.20
CA SER A 444 -15.87 22.29 22.64
C SER A 444 -16.41 22.11 24.05
N GLU A 445 -15.70 22.69 25.00
CA GLU A 445 -15.92 22.71 26.44
C GLU A 445 -17.41 22.65 26.84
N GLU A 446 -17.90 21.49 27.29
CA GLU A 446 -19.15 21.40 28.05
C GLU A 446 -18.87 21.59 29.55
N GLU A 447 -19.18 22.79 30.05
CA GLU A 447 -19.47 22.99 31.47
C GLU A 447 -20.77 22.26 31.83
N VAL A 448 -20.67 21.28 32.72
CA VAL A 448 -21.80 20.54 33.28
C VAL A 448 -22.50 21.40 34.34
N ILE A 449 -23.75 21.81 34.10
CA ILE A 449 -24.69 22.22 35.16
C ILE A 449 -26.03 21.48 35.00
N PHE A 450 -26.44 20.87 36.11
CA PHE A 450 -27.63 20.02 36.28
C PHE A 450 -28.95 20.83 36.37
N ASP A 451 -30.03 20.17 35.93
CA ASP A 451 -31.46 20.35 36.25
C ASP A 451 -32.26 21.55 35.66
N GLN A 452 -33.11 21.26 34.66
CA GLN A 452 -34.55 21.66 34.61
C GLN A 452 -35.32 20.95 33.46
N PRO A 453 -36.64 20.68 33.61
CA PRO A 453 -37.44 19.89 32.66
C PRO A 453 -37.86 20.67 31.39
N PRO A 454 -38.20 20.00 30.27
CA PRO A 454 -38.33 20.65 28.97
C PRO A 454 -39.60 21.49 28.86
N ARG A 455 -39.44 22.78 28.50
CA ARG A 455 -40.52 23.63 27.99
C ARG A 455 -40.65 23.44 26.47
N THR A 456 -41.90 23.35 26.02
CA THR A 456 -42.34 23.26 24.62
C THR A 456 -41.80 24.39 23.73
N PRO A 457 -41.47 24.13 22.45
CA PRO A 457 -40.99 25.18 21.56
C PRO A 457 -42.16 26.02 21.04
N GLN A 458 -42.17 27.31 21.37
CA GLN A 458 -42.94 28.31 20.64
C GLN A 458 -42.05 28.96 19.57
N THR A 459 -42.60 28.92 18.36
CA THR A 459 -42.25 29.67 17.16
C THR A 459 -42.02 31.16 17.40
N GLY A 460 -41.00 31.72 16.75
CA GLY A 460 -40.83 33.17 16.61
C GLY A 460 -39.49 33.53 15.98
N TRP A 461 -39.50 33.75 14.66
CA TRP A 461 -38.42 34.42 13.95
C TRP A 461 -38.40 35.91 14.33
N SER A 462 -37.22 36.48 14.58
CA SER A 462 -36.95 37.91 14.31
C SER A 462 -35.45 38.18 14.18
N LEU A 463 -35.14 38.99 13.17
CA LEU A 463 -33.86 39.58 12.78
C LEU A 463 -33.45 40.77 13.68
N GLU A 464 -32.19 41.19 13.49
CA GLU A 464 -31.49 42.45 13.85
C GLU A 464 -30.34 42.21 14.86
N ALA A 465 -29.07 42.16 14.40
CA ALA A 465 -28.17 43.27 14.03
C ALA A 465 -27.54 43.94 15.27
N GLU A 466 -26.23 43.76 15.47
CA GLU A 466 -25.26 44.84 15.66
C GLU A 466 -23.82 44.31 15.80
N ASP A 467 -22.93 45.02 15.12
CA ASP A 467 -21.48 44.92 15.14
C ASP A 467 -20.89 45.22 16.54
N THR A 468 -19.73 44.65 16.87
CA THR A 468 -18.49 45.42 17.16
C THR A 468 -17.30 44.52 17.51
N ASN A 469 -16.17 44.80 16.87
CA ASN A 469 -14.83 44.32 17.19
C ASN A 469 -14.32 44.91 18.50
N LEU A 470 -13.50 44.16 19.26
CA LEU A 470 -12.16 44.63 19.66
C LEU A 470 -11.29 43.49 20.20
N GLU A 471 -10.03 43.52 19.77
CA GLU A 471 -8.96 42.62 20.13
C GLU A 471 -8.47 42.77 21.58
N ASP A 472 -7.75 41.72 22.01
CA ASP A 472 -6.44 41.78 22.69
C ASP A 472 -6.41 41.44 24.20
N ALA A 473 -6.03 40.20 24.54
CA ALA A 473 -5.23 39.89 25.73
C ALA A 473 -4.71 38.43 25.79
N ARG A 474 -3.46 38.26 25.35
CA ARG A 474 -2.35 37.54 26.03
C ARG A 474 -2.58 36.10 26.56
N HIS A 475 -1.90 35.20 25.86
CA HIS A 475 -1.39 33.91 26.33
C HIS A 475 -0.81 33.93 27.76
N HIS A 476 -1.30 33.04 28.62
CA HIS A 476 -0.51 32.47 29.71
C HIS A 476 -0.70 30.95 29.80
N HIS A 477 0.40 30.24 29.54
CA HIS A 477 0.57 28.81 29.79
C HIS A 477 0.48 28.51 31.30
N GLY A 478 -0.42 27.59 31.66
CA GLY A 478 -0.45 26.93 32.97
C GLY A 478 -0.64 25.42 32.79
N GLY A 479 0.46 24.67 32.77
CA GLY A 479 0.43 23.22 32.65
C GLY A 479 -0.20 22.55 33.88
N ARG A 480 -1.17 21.66 33.65
CA ARG A 480 -1.73 20.80 34.71
C ARG A 480 -1.58 19.32 34.36
N ARG A 481 -0.77 18.65 35.18
CA ARG A 481 -0.52 17.20 35.26
C ARG A 481 -1.81 16.38 35.11
N LYS A 482 -1.88 15.50 34.11
CA LYS A 482 -2.82 14.36 34.09
C LYS A 482 -2.40 13.35 35.17
N SER A 483 -3.20 13.21 36.22
CA SER A 483 -3.11 12.07 37.15
C SER A 483 -3.64 10.82 36.45
N LYS A 484 -2.75 9.84 36.25
CA LYS A 484 -3.14 8.48 35.85
C LYS A 484 -3.86 7.83 37.03
N ILE A 485 -5.15 7.56 36.88
CA ILE A 485 -5.85 6.58 37.73
C ILE A 485 -5.50 5.20 37.17
N SER A 486 -4.70 4.45 37.92
CA SER A 486 -4.40 3.04 37.66
C SER A 486 -5.59 2.18 38.07
N LEU A 487 -6.31 1.63 37.09
CA LEU A 487 -7.15 0.46 37.29
C LEU A 487 -6.34 -0.77 36.92
N ASN A 488 -6.15 -1.66 37.90
CA ASN A 488 -5.41 -2.91 37.79
C ASN A 488 -5.93 -3.76 36.63
N ALA A 489 -5.04 -4.05 35.69
CA ALA A 489 -5.27 -4.95 34.58
C ALA A 489 -5.07 -6.39 35.06
N ASP A 490 -6.16 -7.06 35.41
CA ASP A 490 -6.32 -8.51 35.31
C ASP A 490 -7.71 -8.79 34.74
N SER A 491 -7.88 -8.55 33.43
CA SER A 491 -8.99 -9.14 32.68
C SER A 491 -8.41 -9.90 31.48
N SER A 492 -8.59 -11.22 31.51
CA SER A 492 -8.01 -12.20 30.60
C SER A 492 -8.79 -12.34 29.30
N VAL A 493 -9.33 -11.24 28.75
CA VAL A 493 -10.17 -11.30 27.56
C VAL A 493 -9.64 -10.40 26.45
N ALA A 494 -9.29 -11.02 25.33
CA ALA A 494 -8.74 -10.38 24.14
C ALA A 494 -9.86 -9.71 23.32
N PHE A 495 -10.36 -8.56 23.78
CA PHE A 495 -11.26 -7.70 23.01
C PHE A 495 -10.51 -6.56 22.32
N SER A 496 -11.04 -6.10 21.20
CA SER A 496 -10.32 -5.31 20.19
C SER A 496 -10.29 -3.82 20.50
N SER A 497 -11.13 -3.32 21.41
CA SER A 497 -11.14 -1.90 21.81
C SER A 497 -11.87 -1.68 23.14
N PRO A 498 -11.55 -0.59 23.88
CA PRO A 498 -12.35 -0.14 25.03
C PRO A 498 -13.80 0.24 24.65
N LEU A 499 -14.06 0.58 23.38
CA LEU A 499 -15.40 0.92 22.90
C LEU A 499 -16.36 -0.27 22.89
N GLU A 500 -15.86 -1.50 22.69
CA GLU A 500 -16.69 -2.72 22.76
C GLU A 500 -17.23 -2.95 24.18
N THR A 501 -16.55 -2.43 25.20
CA THR A 501 -16.94 -2.56 26.62
C THR A 501 -17.83 -1.43 27.14
N GLU A 502 -18.09 -0.37 26.36
CA GLU A 502 -18.77 0.86 26.83
C GLU A 502 -20.12 1.14 26.17
N VAL A 503 -20.82 0.12 25.67
CA VAL A 503 -22.13 0.29 25.02
C VAL A 503 -23.26 0.23 26.06
N ILE A 504 -24.07 1.29 26.15
CA ILE A 504 -25.15 1.42 27.15
C ILE A 504 -26.42 0.71 26.64
N PRO A 505 -26.97 -0.27 27.37
CA PRO A 505 -28.18 -0.97 26.97
C PRO A 505 -29.44 -0.09 27.05
N ASP A 506 -30.36 -0.25 26.09
CA ASP A 506 -31.64 0.48 26.03
C ASP A 506 -32.48 0.24 27.29
N ARG A 507 -32.75 1.33 28.02
CA ARG A 507 -33.52 1.34 29.26
C ARG A 507 -34.93 0.78 29.09
N LYS A 508 -35.58 0.97 27.93
CA LYS A 508 -36.93 0.42 27.67
C LYS A 508 -36.90 -1.09 27.49
N LEU A 509 -35.86 -1.60 26.83
CA LEU A 509 -35.66 -3.04 26.67
C LEU A 509 -35.37 -3.67 28.04
N LEU A 510 -34.43 -3.11 28.81
CA LEU A 510 -34.09 -3.54 30.18
C LEU A 510 -35.31 -3.57 31.11
N GLN A 511 -36.15 -2.54 31.08
CA GLN A 511 -37.38 -2.48 31.88
C GLN A 511 -38.44 -3.51 31.46
N LYS A 512 -38.50 -3.90 30.18
CA LYS A 512 -39.44 -4.92 29.71
C LYS A 512 -38.99 -6.31 30.16
N ILE A 513 -37.68 -6.56 30.22
CA ILE A 513 -37.08 -7.81 30.70
C ILE A 513 -37.30 -7.98 32.20
N SER A 514 -36.99 -6.95 33.00
CA SER A 514 -37.16 -7.01 34.46
C SER A 514 -38.61 -7.20 34.89
N LYS A 515 -39.57 -6.68 34.10
CA LYS A 515 -41.01 -6.92 34.29
C LYS A 515 -41.47 -8.33 33.88
N THR A 516 -40.74 -8.97 32.96
CA THR A 516 -41.05 -10.33 32.50
C THR A 516 -40.47 -11.37 33.45
N GLU A 517 -39.32 -11.12 34.09
CA GLU A 517 -38.75 -11.98 35.14
C GLU A 517 -39.56 -11.98 36.44
N SER A 518 -40.21 -10.86 36.79
CA SER A 518 -41.08 -10.77 37.98
C SER A 518 -42.44 -11.45 37.81
N SER A 519 -42.81 -11.80 36.58
CA SER A 519 -44.05 -12.48 36.23
C SER A 519 -43.72 -13.95 35.91
N GLY A 520 -43.83 -14.81 36.92
CA GLY A 520 -43.31 -16.18 36.89
C GLY A 520 -43.53 -16.98 35.59
N ARG A 521 -42.43 -17.53 35.08
CA ARG A 521 -42.33 -18.76 34.27
C ARG A 521 -43.20 -18.80 33.01
N GLN A 522 -42.83 -18.00 32.00
CA GLN A 522 -42.96 -18.44 30.62
C GLN A 522 -41.56 -18.76 30.08
N GLN A 523 -41.39 -19.98 29.58
CA GLN A 523 -40.19 -20.42 28.89
C GLN A 523 -40.05 -19.54 27.64
N MET A 524 -39.25 -18.48 27.73
CA MET A 524 -38.95 -17.62 26.60
C MET A 524 -38.35 -18.49 25.50
N ASP A 525 -38.78 -18.27 24.26
CA ASP A 525 -38.21 -18.96 23.11
C ASP A 525 -36.69 -18.72 23.11
N PRO A 526 -35.84 -19.73 22.87
CA PRO A 526 -34.38 -19.56 22.88
C PRO A 526 -33.89 -18.51 21.87
N TYR A 527 -34.70 -18.25 20.83
CA TYR A 527 -34.48 -17.16 19.88
C TYR A 527 -34.70 -15.79 20.51
N LEU A 528 -35.71 -15.65 21.35
CA LEU A 528 -36.02 -14.41 22.04
C LEU A 528 -34.90 -14.08 23.03
N ASP A 529 -34.43 -15.06 23.82
CA ASP A 529 -33.29 -14.89 24.72
C ASP A 529 -32.00 -14.50 23.96
N PHE A 530 -31.76 -15.10 22.78
CA PHE A 530 -30.63 -14.74 21.94
C PHE A 530 -30.70 -13.28 21.44
N PHE A 531 -31.83 -12.85 20.89
CA PHE A 531 -32.00 -11.47 20.41
C PHE A 531 -32.03 -10.46 21.55
N LEU A 532 -32.48 -10.87 22.73
CA LEU A 532 -32.49 -10.06 23.94
C LEU A 532 -31.07 -9.87 24.50
N ALA A 533 -30.28 -10.94 24.58
CA ALA A 533 -28.86 -10.90 24.92
C ALA A 533 -28.09 -10.06 23.89
N LEU A 534 -28.44 -10.14 22.60
CA LEU A 534 -27.84 -9.31 21.55
C LEU A 534 -28.19 -7.83 21.74
N ALA A 535 -29.42 -7.51 22.11
CA ALA A 535 -29.84 -6.14 22.31
C ALA A 535 -29.30 -5.52 23.62
N ILE A 536 -28.92 -6.32 24.62
CA ILE A 536 -28.27 -5.84 25.86
C ILE A 536 -26.75 -5.78 25.71
N CYS A 537 -26.14 -6.88 25.24
CA CYS A 537 -24.68 -7.04 25.20
C CYS A 537 -24.06 -6.52 23.89
N ASN A 538 -24.88 -6.13 22.90
CA ASN A 538 -24.51 -5.66 21.55
C ASN A 538 -23.67 -6.64 20.70
N THR A 539 -23.18 -7.72 21.32
CA THR A 539 -22.48 -8.84 20.70
C THR A 539 -22.92 -10.12 21.40
N VAL A 540 -23.16 -11.19 20.63
CA VAL A 540 -23.45 -12.53 21.18
C VAL A 540 -22.70 -13.54 20.34
N VAL A 541 -21.94 -14.40 21.00
CA VAL A 541 -21.29 -15.53 20.36
C VAL A 541 -22.15 -16.75 20.59
N VAL A 542 -22.70 -17.32 19.52
CA VAL A 542 -23.42 -18.60 19.58
C VAL A 542 -22.38 -19.70 19.77
N SER A 543 -22.31 -20.26 20.97
CA SER A 543 -21.54 -21.48 21.20
C SER A 543 -22.27 -22.63 20.53
N THR A 544 -21.70 -23.21 19.47
CA THR A 544 -22.15 -24.50 18.97
C THR A 544 -22.00 -25.53 20.10
N ALA A 545 -23.01 -26.39 20.27
CA ALA A 545 -23.16 -27.32 21.40
C ALA A 545 -22.00 -28.32 21.65
N THR A 546 -20.95 -28.29 20.82
CA THR A 546 -19.74 -29.10 20.95
C THR A 546 -18.71 -28.53 21.95
N ALA A 547 -18.87 -27.30 22.43
CA ALA A 547 -17.95 -26.69 23.40
C ALA A 547 -18.47 -26.84 24.84
N GLN A 548 -18.16 -27.95 25.51
CA GLN A 548 -18.29 -28.04 26.97
C GLN A 548 -17.26 -27.09 27.62
N ARG A 549 -17.69 -25.90 28.04
CA ARG A 549 -16.96 -25.15 29.07
C ARG A 549 -17.33 -25.70 30.44
N GLN A 550 -16.35 -26.12 31.23
CA GLN A 550 -16.51 -26.29 32.67
C GLN A 550 -16.93 -24.94 33.27
N ARG A 551 -18.15 -24.88 33.83
CA ARG A 551 -18.58 -23.75 34.65
C ARG A 551 -17.66 -23.66 35.86
N VAL A 552 -16.95 -22.55 36.01
CA VAL A 552 -16.36 -22.15 37.28
C VAL A 552 -17.52 -21.69 38.16
N SER A 553 -17.94 -22.54 39.09
CA SER A 553 -18.86 -22.18 40.15
C SER A 553 -18.14 -21.27 41.14
N ALA A 554 -18.26 -19.95 40.99
CA ALA A 554 -17.86 -18.99 42.01
C ALA A 554 -19.09 -18.62 42.86
N LEU A 555 -18.92 -18.81 44.17
CA LEU A 555 -19.89 -18.67 45.24
C LEU A 555 -20.57 -17.28 45.27
N PHE A 556 -21.91 -17.28 45.29
CA PHE A 556 -22.68 -16.31 46.06
C PHE A 556 -23.00 -16.94 47.41
N ALA A 557 -22.27 -16.55 48.45
CA ALA A 557 -22.71 -16.72 49.83
C ALA A 557 -23.06 -15.34 50.39
N VAL A 558 -24.35 -15.03 50.33
CA VAL A 558 -24.99 -14.00 51.14
C VAL A 558 -25.04 -14.56 52.56
N ASN A 559 -24.26 -13.99 53.48
CA ASN A 559 -24.51 -14.14 54.91
C ASN A 559 -25.10 -12.83 55.43
N GLY A 560 -26.40 -12.85 55.67
CA GLY A 560 -27.07 -11.97 56.61
C GLY A 560 -27.45 -12.79 57.85
N LYS A 561 -26.84 -12.44 58.98
CA LYS A 561 -27.47 -12.30 60.29
C LYS A 561 -26.63 -11.36 61.12
#